data_AF-A0A1M7AGC6-F1
#
_entry.id   AF-A0A1M7AGC6-F1
#
_cell.length_a   1.000
_cell.length_b   1.000
_cell.length_c   1.000
_cell.angle_alpha   90.00
_cell.angle_beta   90.00
_cell.angle_gamma   90.00
#
_symmetry.space_group_name_H-M   'P 1'
#
loop_
_entity.id
_entity.type
_entity.pdbx_description
1 polymer ?
#
loop_
_entity_poly.entity_id
_entity_poly.type
_entity_poly.pdbx_seq_one_letter_code
_entity_poly.pdbx_strand_id
1 'polypeptide(L)'
;MSFAQRLLKKIQVDALARSVRSSIRPPGAEAKVDKESMRSLLGMLGFSQTEARDMEFQVLAPDDPQGLIMVMDNELALYKGTTVEDVAMRKNPVVKEMVNIRNIRKILSDKDVVISRRQDAVDHVVGMIMGDVDLSFDKSDIEEIRALSVKALAGLDLQGIGDGAAMFSELLGFTDHPWTRRKNSTVAKGVLDRSDPKKPLFGPCLIFDKGAARILWLEKPMDISNKENRELFKSIVNGDRLADKTGAEVFDILTAMVVEKFGLDNGGRVDLKNRGQ
;
A
#
# COMPACT_ATOMS: atom_id res chain seq x y z
N MET A 1 -8.85 -18.13 2.21
CA MET A 1 -7.60 -17.52 1.73
C MET A 1 -6.49 -17.93 2.70
N SER A 2 -5.31 -18.31 2.21
CA SER A 2 -4.17 -18.54 3.10
C SER A 2 -3.68 -17.23 3.70
N PHE A 3 -2.83 -17.30 4.74
CA PHE A 3 -2.22 -16.10 5.31
C PHE A 3 -1.44 -15.29 4.26
N ALA A 4 -0.67 -15.96 3.39
CA ALA A 4 0.06 -15.31 2.31
C ALA A 4 -0.84 -14.43 1.42
N GLN A 5 -2.02 -14.95 1.03
CA GLN A 5 -2.99 -14.19 0.22
C GLN A 5 -3.54 -12.97 0.97
N ARG A 6 -3.83 -13.11 2.27
CA ARG A 6 -4.33 -12.01 3.10
C ARG A 6 -3.27 -10.94 3.34
N LEU A 7 -2.01 -11.35 3.52
CA LEU A 7 -0.87 -10.45 3.68
C LEU A 7 -0.58 -9.67 2.39
N LEU A 8 -0.60 -10.33 1.22
CA LEU A 8 -0.48 -9.64 -0.07
C LEU A 8 -1.62 -8.64 -0.30
N LYS A 9 -2.85 -9.01 0.05
CA LYS A 9 -3.99 -8.08 0.03
C LYS A 9 -3.72 -6.84 0.89
N LYS A 10 -3.23 -7.02 2.13
CA LYS A 10 -2.84 -5.91 3.01
C LYS A 10 -1.80 -5.00 2.34
N ILE A 11 -0.70 -5.58 1.86
CA ILE A 11 0.40 -4.83 1.22
C ILE A 11 -0.11 -4.01 0.03
N GLN A 12 -0.98 -4.61 -0.80
CA GLN A 12 -1.58 -3.95 -1.95
C GLN A 12 -2.46 -2.77 -1.53
N VAL A 13 -3.35 -2.98 -0.56
CA VAL A 13 -4.24 -1.92 -0.02
C VAL A 13 -3.42 -0.77 0.56
N ASP A 14 -2.39 -1.08 1.34
CA ASP A 14 -1.51 -0.06 1.96
C ASP A 14 -0.68 0.71 0.92
N ALA A 15 -0.25 0.06 -0.17
CA ALA A 15 0.45 0.71 -1.27
C ALA A 15 -0.47 1.69 -2.01
N LEU A 16 -1.67 1.25 -2.40
CA LEU A 16 -2.67 2.07 -3.06
C LEU A 16 -3.09 3.26 -2.18
N ALA A 17 -3.42 3.01 -0.91
CA ALA A 17 -3.81 4.05 0.04
C ALA A 17 -2.70 5.09 0.23
N ARG A 18 -1.44 4.67 0.36
CA ARG A 18 -0.30 5.60 0.43
C ARG A 18 -0.18 6.44 -0.84
N SER A 19 -0.37 5.85 -2.02
CA SER A 19 -0.33 6.59 -3.29
C SER A 19 -1.38 7.70 -3.31
N VAL A 20 -2.64 7.35 -3.00
CA VAL A 20 -3.75 8.31 -2.93
C VAL A 20 -3.46 9.39 -1.88
N ARG A 21 -3.15 9.02 -0.63
CA ARG A 21 -2.87 10.00 0.45
C ARG A 21 -1.74 10.96 0.08
N SER A 22 -0.68 10.47 -0.58
CA SER A 22 0.47 11.30 -0.98
C SER A 22 0.16 12.28 -2.11
N SER A 23 -0.90 12.02 -2.89
CA SER A 23 -1.37 12.86 -3.98
C SER A 23 -2.40 13.92 -3.54
N ILE A 24 -3.05 13.74 -2.39
CA ILE A 24 -3.98 14.72 -1.83
C ILE A 24 -3.21 16.00 -1.47
N ARG A 25 -3.75 17.16 -1.88
CA ARG A 25 -3.18 18.49 -1.64
C ARG A 25 -4.21 19.40 -0.98
N PRO A 26 -3.77 20.54 -0.40
CA PRO A 26 -4.68 21.54 0.14
C PRO A 26 -5.72 22.02 -0.91
N PRO A 27 -6.89 22.52 -0.47
CA PRO A 27 -7.91 23.04 -1.38
C PRO A 27 -7.34 24.17 -2.24
N GLY A 28 -7.64 24.14 -3.54
CA GLY A 28 -7.18 25.15 -4.51
C GLY A 28 -5.84 24.84 -5.19
N ALA A 29 -5.14 23.76 -4.82
CA ALA A 29 -3.96 23.31 -5.56
C ALA A 29 -4.36 22.67 -6.91
N GLU A 30 -3.64 23.00 -7.98
CA GLU A 30 -3.87 22.47 -9.34
C GLU A 30 -3.55 20.98 -9.49
N ALA A 31 -2.81 20.39 -8.55
CA ALA A 31 -2.39 19.00 -8.61
C ALA A 31 -3.59 18.06 -8.49
N LYS A 32 -3.65 17.06 -9.38
CA LYS A 32 -4.71 16.05 -9.40
C LYS A 32 -4.40 14.93 -8.40
N VAL A 33 -5.42 14.53 -7.65
CA VAL A 33 -5.39 13.31 -6.84
C VAL A 33 -5.15 12.08 -7.73
N ASP A 34 -4.47 11.07 -7.20
CA ASP A 34 -4.26 9.77 -7.84
C ASP A 34 -5.58 8.99 -7.88
N LYS A 35 -6.39 9.30 -8.90
CA LYS A 35 -7.67 8.64 -9.14
C LYS A 35 -7.51 7.18 -9.53
N GLU A 36 -6.41 6.79 -10.15
CA GLU A 36 -6.19 5.41 -10.59
C GLU A 36 -6.07 4.49 -9.37
N SER A 37 -5.19 4.84 -8.43
CA SER A 37 -5.07 4.09 -7.18
C SER A 37 -6.38 4.08 -6.37
N MET A 38 -7.11 5.20 -6.38
CA MET A 38 -8.40 5.27 -5.69
C MET A 38 -9.46 4.37 -6.34
N ARG A 39 -9.53 4.33 -7.68
CA ARG A 39 -10.40 3.39 -8.40
C ARG A 39 -10.05 1.94 -8.09
N SER A 40 -8.77 1.60 -7.98
CA SER A 40 -8.36 0.24 -7.60
C SER A 40 -8.84 -0.13 -6.20
N LEU A 41 -8.78 0.78 -5.22
CA LEU A 41 -9.33 0.54 -3.88
C LEU A 41 -10.85 0.34 -3.91
N LEU A 42 -11.57 1.22 -4.59
CA LEU A 42 -13.03 1.18 -4.71
C LEU A 42 -13.51 -0.08 -5.46
N GLY A 43 -12.75 -0.51 -6.48
CA GLY A 43 -13.02 -1.74 -7.22
C GLY A 43 -12.94 -3.00 -6.34
N MET A 44 -12.09 -3.02 -5.30
CA MET A 44 -12.05 -4.13 -4.34
C MET A 44 -13.34 -4.27 -3.51
N LEU A 45 -14.13 -3.21 -3.41
CA LEU A 45 -15.42 -3.18 -2.72
C LEU A 45 -16.60 -3.34 -3.68
N GLY A 46 -16.37 -3.36 -4.99
CA GLY A 46 -17.41 -3.47 -6.01
C GLY A 46 -18.10 -2.15 -6.36
N PHE A 47 -17.45 -1.01 -6.15
CA PHE A 47 -17.94 0.26 -6.69
C PHE A 47 -17.95 0.23 -8.23
N SER A 48 -18.95 0.85 -8.84
CA SER A 48 -19.07 1.05 -10.28
C SER A 48 -18.96 2.51 -10.67
N GLN A 49 -18.39 2.77 -11.84
CA GLN A 49 -18.24 4.12 -12.37
C GLN A 49 -19.56 4.67 -12.90
N THR A 50 -19.81 5.95 -12.68
CA THR A 50 -20.94 6.70 -13.27
C THR A 50 -20.49 8.15 -13.50
N GLU A 51 -21.15 8.86 -14.42
CA GLU A 51 -20.87 10.26 -14.72
C GLU A 51 -22.15 11.09 -14.66
N ALA A 52 -22.05 12.31 -14.14
CA ALA A 52 -23.12 13.29 -14.17
C ALA A 52 -22.54 14.71 -14.16
N ARG A 53 -23.05 15.60 -15.04
CA ARG A 53 -22.62 17.02 -15.13
C ARG A 53 -21.10 17.19 -15.28
N ASP A 54 -20.50 16.37 -16.15
CA ASP A 54 -19.06 16.33 -16.41
C ASP A 54 -18.21 15.99 -15.17
N MET A 55 -18.83 15.40 -14.14
CA MET A 55 -18.17 14.89 -12.95
C MET A 55 -18.17 13.37 -12.95
N GLU A 56 -17.06 12.80 -12.49
CA GLU A 56 -16.88 11.36 -12.35
C GLU A 56 -17.24 10.92 -10.92
N PHE A 57 -18.04 9.87 -10.82
CA PHE A 57 -18.47 9.25 -9.57
C PHE A 57 -18.14 7.76 -9.55
N GLN A 58 -17.96 7.24 -8.35
CA GLN A 58 -17.92 5.81 -8.07
C GLN A 58 -19.05 5.50 -7.09
N VAL A 59 -19.89 4.51 -7.40
CA VAL A 59 -21.09 4.20 -6.61
C VAL A 59 -21.06 2.75 -6.15
N LEU A 60 -21.35 2.52 -4.87
CA LEU A 60 -21.56 1.21 -4.29
C LEU A 60 -23.04 1.04 -3.98
N ALA A 61 -23.64 -0.07 -4.43
CA ALA A 61 -25.05 -0.39 -4.24
C ALA A 61 -25.99 0.77 -4.67
N PRO A 62 -26.02 1.12 -5.98
CA PRO A 62 -26.73 2.30 -6.48
C PRO A 62 -28.25 2.29 -6.20
N ASP A 63 -28.85 1.12 -6.06
CA ASP A 63 -30.27 0.95 -5.77
C ASP A 63 -30.59 0.86 -4.26
N ASP A 64 -29.57 0.94 -3.40
CA ASP A 64 -29.72 0.89 -1.95
C ASP A 64 -29.78 2.32 -1.37
N PRO A 65 -30.79 2.66 -0.55
CA PRO A 65 -30.81 3.92 0.21
C PRO A 65 -29.58 4.15 1.11
N GLN A 66 -28.84 3.09 1.46
CA GLN A 66 -27.58 3.12 2.21
C GLN A 66 -26.35 3.06 1.30
N GLY A 67 -26.53 3.08 -0.02
CA GLY A 67 -25.47 3.12 -1.01
C GLY A 67 -24.50 4.27 -0.79
N LEU A 68 -23.27 4.07 -1.24
CA LEU A 68 -22.19 5.05 -1.10
C LEU A 68 -21.86 5.67 -2.44
N ILE A 69 -21.64 6.98 -2.46
CA ILE A 69 -21.25 7.72 -3.65
C ILE A 69 -19.94 8.45 -3.35
N MET A 70 -18.89 8.14 -4.10
CA MET A 70 -17.64 8.88 -4.06
C MET A 70 -17.51 9.79 -5.28
N VAL A 71 -17.22 11.07 -5.03
CA VAL A 71 -16.87 12.02 -6.08
C VAL A 71 -15.38 11.87 -6.38
N MET A 72 -15.03 11.60 -7.63
CA MET A 72 -13.65 11.46 -8.08
C MET A 72 -13.04 12.84 -8.40
N ASP A 73 -13.00 13.73 -7.40
CA ASP A 73 -12.34 15.04 -7.45
C ASP A 73 -11.19 15.13 -6.43
N ASN A 74 -10.53 16.28 -6.30
CA ASN A 74 -9.43 16.48 -5.35
C ASN A 74 -9.86 16.39 -3.87
N GLU A 75 -11.16 16.45 -3.57
CA GLU A 75 -11.65 16.30 -2.21
C GLU A 75 -11.98 14.85 -1.86
N LEU A 76 -12.17 13.96 -2.85
CA LEU A 76 -12.58 12.56 -2.64
C LEU A 76 -13.75 12.45 -1.64
N ALA A 77 -14.76 13.30 -1.81
CA ALA A 77 -15.89 13.33 -0.88
C ALA A 77 -16.75 12.07 -1.03
N LEU A 78 -17.02 11.41 0.10
CA LEU A 78 -17.86 10.21 0.22
C LEU A 78 -19.21 10.59 0.81
N TYR A 79 -20.29 10.21 0.13
CA TYR A 79 -21.67 10.53 0.47
C TYR A 79 -22.49 9.25 0.71
N LYS A 80 -23.57 9.40 1.46
CA LYS A 80 -24.56 8.34 1.73
C LYS A 80 -25.95 8.93 1.88
N GLY A 81 -26.99 8.11 1.64
CA GLY A 81 -28.38 8.54 1.79
C GLY A 81 -28.80 9.60 0.78
N THR A 82 -28.17 9.60 -0.40
CA THR A 82 -28.40 10.57 -1.47
C THR A 82 -28.17 9.94 -2.84
N THR A 83 -28.47 10.66 -3.93
CA THR A 83 -28.30 10.21 -5.32
C THR A 83 -27.16 10.96 -6.02
N VAL A 84 -26.68 10.40 -7.13
CA VAL A 84 -25.64 11.03 -7.95
C VAL A 84 -26.08 12.40 -8.44
N GLU A 85 -27.35 12.55 -8.83
CA GLU A 85 -27.91 13.83 -9.30
C GLU A 85 -27.97 14.88 -8.19
N ASP A 86 -28.34 14.51 -6.96
CA ASP A 86 -28.33 15.44 -5.82
C ASP A 86 -26.90 15.88 -5.48
N VAL A 87 -25.92 14.95 -5.49
CA VAL A 87 -24.51 15.29 -5.27
C VAL A 87 -23.97 16.17 -6.40
N ALA A 88 -24.26 15.85 -7.66
CA ALA A 88 -23.86 16.64 -8.82
C ALA A 88 -24.47 18.06 -8.78
N MET A 89 -25.72 18.19 -8.32
CA MET A 89 -26.35 19.49 -8.10
C MET A 89 -25.68 20.30 -7.01
N ARG A 90 -25.29 19.67 -5.89
CA ARG A 90 -24.57 20.37 -4.82
C ARG A 90 -23.19 20.86 -5.25
N LYS A 91 -22.48 20.09 -6.07
CA LYS A 91 -21.09 20.39 -6.48
C LYS A 91 -20.99 21.23 -7.75
N ASN A 92 -21.92 21.08 -8.69
CA ASN A 92 -21.96 21.80 -9.96
C ASN A 92 -23.41 22.25 -10.28
N PRO A 93 -23.96 23.22 -9.51
CA PRO A 93 -25.34 23.67 -9.69
C PRO A 93 -25.50 24.52 -10.95
N VAL A 94 -26.63 24.39 -11.64
CA VAL A 94 -27.01 25.32 -12.71
C VAL A 94 -27.71 26.55 -12.12
N VAL A 95 -27.72 27.66 -12.86
CA VAL A 95 -28.30 28.95 -12.41
C VAL A 95 -29.74 28.80 -11.88
N LYS A 96 -30.59 27.99 -12.53
CA LYS A 96 -31.97 27.75 -12.10
C LYS A 96 -32.06 27.07 -10.72
N GLU A 97 -31.09 26.24 -10.36
CA GLU A 97 -31.03 25.57 -9.05
C GLU A 97 -30.51 26.52 -7.98
N MET A 98 -29.57 27.40 -8.33
CA MET A 98 -29.05 28.44 -7.45
C MET A 98 -30.08 29.51 -7.08
N VAL A 99 -31.20 29.64 -7.80
CA VAL A 99 -32.28 30.59 -7.44
C VAL A 99 -33.42 29.93 -6.66
N ASN A 100 -33.43 28.60 -6.54
CA ASN A 100 -34.39 27.87 -5.73
C ASN A 100 -33.89 27.80 -4.27
N ILE A 101 -34.60 28.48 -3.35
CA ILE A 101 -34.21 28.60 -1.93
C ILE A 101 -33.96 27.23 -1.27
N ARG A 102 -34.73 26.19 -1.62
CA ARG A 102 -34.52 24.84 -1.06
C ARG A 102 -33.21 24.22 -1.54
N ASN A 103 -32.89 24.38 -2.82
CA ASN A 103 -31.67 23.84 -3.42
C ASN A 103 -30.43 24.61 -2.95
N ILE A 104 -30.51 25.94 -2.81
CA ILE A 104 -29.42 26.77 -2.28
C ILE A 104 -28.93 26.25 -0.92
N ARG A 105 -29.86 25.89 -0.01
CA ARG A 105 -29.47 25.36 1.30
C ARG A 105 -28.64 24.07 1.20
N LYS A 106 -29.01 23.16 0.28
CA LYS A 106 -28.27 21.92 0.00
C LYS A 106 -26.92 22.16 -0.69
N ILE A 107 -26.87 23.14 -1.60
CA ILE A 107 -25.63 23.52 -2.31
C ILE A 107 -24.62 24.13 -1.33
N LEU A 108 -25.09 24.97 -0.41
CA LEU A 108 -24.25 25.63 0.59
C LEU A 108 -23.81 24.69 1.71
N SER A 109 -24.53 23.59 1.95
CA SER A 109 -24.18 22.63 2.98
C SER A 109 -24.59 21.21 2.63
N ASP A 110 -23.62 20.31 2.71
CA ASP A 110 -23.78 18.87 2.45
C ASP A 110 -23.48 18.00 3.68
N LYS A 111 -23.44 18.63 4.87
CA LYS A 111 -23.19 17.95 6.15
C LYS A 111 -24.22 16.87 6.48
N ASP A 112 -25.40 16.95 5.88
CA ASP A 112 -26.48 15.96 6.01
C ASP A 112 -26.19 14.63 5.28
N VAL A 113 -25.31 14.66 4.27
CA VAL A 113 -25.08 13.52 3.36
C VAL A 113 -23.61 13.12 3.23
N VAL A 114 -22.66 14.01 3.52
CA VAL A 114 -21.22 13.70 3.45
C VAL A 114 -20.77 12.95 4.70
N ILE A 115 -20.08 11.83 4.51
CA ILE A 115 -19.53 11.02 5.61
C ILE A 115 -18.07 11.39 5.89
N SER A 116 -17.27 11.52 4.83
CA SER A 116 -15.82 11.73 4.93
C SER A 116 -15.28 12.40 3.67
N ARG A 117 -14.09 13.00 3.78
CA ARG A 117 -13.38 13.63 2.66
C ARG A 117 -11.89 13.36 2.77
N ARG A 118 -11.18 13.47 1.65
CA ARG A 118 -9.71 13.45 1.57
C ARG A 118 -9.14 12.21 2.25
N GLN A 119 -8.20 12.39 3.18
CA GLN A 119 -7.54 11.28 3.86
C GLN A 119 -8.55 10.45 4.64
N ASP A 120 -9.52 11.07 5.31
CA ASP A 120 -10.58 10.36 6.05
C ASP A 120 -11.41 9.46 5.12
N ALA A 121 -11.65 9.88 3.87
CA ALA A 121 -12.35 9.05 2.89
C ALA A 121 -11.52 7.85 2.44
N VAL A 122 -10.20 8.02 2.27
CA VAL A 122 -9.29 6.90 2.00
C VAL A 122 -9.29 5.93 3.18
N ASP A 123 -9.24 6.44 4.40
CA ASP A 123 -9.22 5.64 5.63
C ASP A 123 -10.53 4.86 5.82
N HIS A 124 -11.67 5.49 5.50
CA HIS A 124 -12.97 4.83 5.47
C HIS A 124 -12.97 3.64 4.50
N VAL A 125 -12.53 3.85 3.26
CA VAL A 125 -12.47 2.80 2.23
C VAL A 125 -11.51 1.68 2.63
N VAL A 126 -10.33 2.01 3.15
CA VAL A 126 -9.37 1.02 3.67
C VAL A 126 -9.98 0.22 4.83
N GLY A 127 -10.69 0.89 5.74
CA GLY A 127 -11.41 0.25 6.84
C GLY A 127 -12.46 -0.75 6.35
N MET A 128 -13.23 -0.40 5.32
CA MET A 128 -14.17 -1.32 4.68
C MET A 128 -13.48 -2.54 4.05
N ILE A 129 -12.34 -2.35 3.38
CA ILE A 129 -11.62 -3.46 2.72
C ILE A 129 -10.98 -4.40 3.74
N MET A 130 -10.42 -3.84 4.82
CA MET A 130 -9.56 -4.55 5.77
C MET A 130 -10.26 -4.96 7.08
N GLY A 131 -11.49 -4.50 7.32
CA GLY A 131 -12.25 -4.75 8.55
C GLY A 131 -12.24 -6.21 8.96
N ASP A 132 -12.65 -7.09 8.04
CA ASP A 132 -12.81 -8.53 8.30
C ASP A 132 -11.59 -9.38 7.89
N VAL A 133 -10.49 -8.75 7.44
CA VAL A 133 -9.31 -9.51 7.01
C VAL A 133 -8.55 -10.01 8.24
N ASP A 134 -8.62 -11.31 8.52
CA ASP A 134 -7.80 -11.95 9.55
C ASP A 134 -6.32 -11.96 9.14
N LEU A 135 -5.48 -11.23 9.87
CA LEU A 135 -4.03 -11.19 9.68
C LEU A 135 -3.30 -11.91 10.81
N SER A 136 -3.98 -12.83 11.50
CA SER A 136 -3.33 -13.75 12.41
C SER A 136 -2.52 -14.80 11.63
N PHE A 137 -1.38 -15.21 12.20
CA PHE A 137 -0.48 -16.19 11.60
C PHE A 137 0.32 -16.96 12.65
N ASP A 138 0.80 -18.13 12.28
CA ASP A 138 1.72 -18.94 13.06
C ASP A 138 2.96 -19.33 12.25
N LYS A 139 3.80 -20.20 12.82
CA LYS A 139 5.04 -20.66 12.17
C LYS A 139 4.78 -21.34 10.81
N SER A 140 3.71 -22.12 10.70
CA SER A 140 3.39 -22.86 9.47
C SER A 140 3.00 -21.91 8.33
N ASP A 141 2.32 -20.81 8.65
CA ASP A 141 2.01 -19.75 7.70
C ASP A 141 3.30 -19.09 7.13
N ILE A 142 4.35 -18.93 7.95
CA ILE A 142 5.64 -18.39 7.50
C ILE A 142 6.41 -19.40 6.65
N GLU A 143 6.38 -20.67 7.02
CA GLU A 143 6.96 -21.76 6.23
C GLU A 143 6.27 -21.91 4.86
N GLU A 144 4.95 -21.69 4.78
CA GLU A 144 4.20 -21.61 3.52
C GLU A 144 4.74 -20.49 2.62
N ILE A 145 4.90 -19.26 3.16
CA ILE A 145 5.46 -18.13 2.42
C ILE A 145 6.85 -18.47 1.90
N ARG A 146 7.71 -19.07 2.73
CA ARG A 146 9.05 -19.51 2.32
C ARG A 146 8.97 -20.50 1.17
N ALA A 147 8.15 -21.55 1.30
CA ALA A 147 8.03 -22.60 0.28
C ALA A 147 7.55 -22.05 -1.06
N LEU A 148 6.55 -21.17 -1.05
CA LEU A 148 6.06 -20.46 -2.24
C LEU A 148 7.18 -19.62 -2.89
N SER A 149 7.94 -18.88 -2.08
CA SER A 149 8.99 -17.98 -2.55
C SER A 149 10.18 -18.74 -3.15
N VAL A 150 10.60 -19.84 -2.53
CA VAL A 150 11.67 -20.72 -3.05
C VAL A 150 11.23 -21.40 -4.34
N LYS A 151 9.97 -21.85 -4.42
CA LYS A 151 9.41 -22.42 -5.65
C LYS A 151 9.38 -21.38 -6.79
N ALA A 152 8.97 -20.14 -6.49
CA ALA A 152 8.97 -19.06 -7.46
C ALA A 152 10.38 -18.75 -7.97
N LEU A 153 11.37 -18.74 -7.07
CA LEU A 153 12.78 -18.57 -7.44
C LEU A 153 13.28 -19.69 -8.38
N ALA A 154 12.98 -20.95 -8.05
CA ALA A 154 13.36 -22.08 -8.90
C ALA A 154 12.67 -22.05 -10.28
N GLY A 155 11.46 -21.49 -10.34
CA GLY A 155 10.69 -21.31 -11.58
C GLY A 155 10.95 -19.99 -12.33
N LEU A 156 11.85 -19.12 -11.83
CA LEU A 156 12.08 -17.77 -12.35
C LEU A 156 10.80 -16.91 -12.45
N ASP A 157 9.83 -17.17 -11.56
CA ASP A 157 8.59 -16.40 -11.46
C ASP A 157 8.85 -15.08 -10.75
N LEU A 158 9.06 -14.01 -11.54
CA LEU A 158 9.35 -12.67 -11.03
C LEU A 158 8.27 -12.14 -10.09
N GLN A 159 7.00 -12.48 -10.34
CA GLN A 159 5.91 -12.04 -9.48
C GLN A 159 5.98 -12.77 -8.14
N GLY A 160 6.09 -14.10 -8.16
CA GLY A 160 6.20 -14.90 -6.94
C GLY A 160 7.43 -14.56 -6.08
N ILE A 161 8.59 -14.27 -6.70
CA ILE A 161 9.79 -13.81 -5.97
C ILE A 161 9.53 -12.44 -5.33
N GLY A 162 8.92 -11.52 -6.09
CA GLY A 162 8.57 -10.18 -5.61
C GLY A 162 7.56 -10.19 -4.46
N ASP A 163 6.54 -11.05 -4.56
CA ASP A 163 5.52 -11.25 -3.54
C ASP A 163 6.14 -11.82 -2.27
N GLY A 164 7.02 -12.83 -2.38
CA GLY A 164 7.81 -13.35 -1.27
C GLY A 164 8.64 -12.28 -0.56
N ALA A 165 9.41 -11.51 -1.34
CA ALA A 165 10.22 -10.41 -0.83
C ALA A 165 9.38 -9.33 -0.14
N ALA A 166 8.19 -9.01 -0.69
CA ALA A 166 7.27 -8.03 -0.14
C ALA A 166 6.66 -8.51 1.19
N MET A 167 6.21 -9.76 1.27
CA MET A 167 5.64 -10.35 2.48
C MET A 167 6.64 -10.38 3.64
N PHE A 168 7.86 -10.88 3.40
CA PHE A 168 8.90 -10.87 4.45
C PHE A 168 9.29 -9.45 4.87
N SER A 169 9.38 -8.52 3.91
CA SER A 169 9.66 -7.13 4.22
C SER A 169 8.58 -6.50 5.09
N GLU A 170 7.30 -6.79 4.82
CA GLU A 170 6.17 -6.32 5.62
C GLU A 170 6.24 -6.86 7.05
N LEU A 171 6.42 -8.16 7.21
CA LEU A 171 6.53 -8.82 8.52
C LEU A 171 7.71 -8.30 9.34
N LEU A 172 8.84 -8.05 8.69
CA LEU A 172 10.05 -7.54 9.34
C LEU A 172 10.03 -6.03 9.56
N GLY A 173 9.12 -5.29 8.92
CA GLY A 173 9.07 -3.83 8.99
C GLY A 173 10.17 -3.16 8.17
N PHE A 174 10.63 -3.81 7.10
CA PHE A 174 11.63 -3.27 6.21
C PHE A 174 11.06 -2.13 5.35
N THR A 175 11.88 -1.11 5.15
CA THR A 175 11.57 0.09 4.38
C THR A 175 12.36 0.14 3.08
N ASP A 176 11.91 0.93 2.11
CA ASP A 176 12.60 1.06 0.81
C ASP A 176 13.98 1.71 0.96
N HIS A 177 14.98 1.11 0.33
CA HIS A 177 16.33 1.66 0.29
C HIS A 177 16.35 3.00 -0.48
N PRO A 178 16.93 4.09 0.07
CA PRO A 178 16.92 5.41 -0.56
C PRO A 178 17.49 5.45 -1.99
N TRP A 179 18.57 4.69 -2.25
CA TRP A 179 19.21 4.62 -3.57
C TRP A 179 18.43 3.84 -4.65
N THR A 180 17.54 2.91 -4.30
CA THR A 180 16.78 2.12 -5.29
C THR A 180 15.38 2.67 -5.55
N ARG A 181 14.94 3.69 -4.81
CA ARG A 181 13.59 4.26 -4.90
C ARG A 181 13.17 4.74 -6.31
N ARG A 182 14.14 4.96 -7.22
CA ARG A 182 13.89 5.43 -8.60
C ARG A 182 14.17 4.40 -9.70
N LYS A 183 14.63 3.19 -9.36
CA LYS A 183 14.99 2.16 -10.36
C LYS A 183 13.92 1.08 -10.41
N ASN A 184 13.31 0.88 -11.56
CA ASN A 184 12.19 -0.07 -11.72
C ASN A 184 12.62 -1.54 -11.68
N SER A 185 13.90 -1.82 -11.97
CA SER A 185 14.45 -3.19 -12.08
C SER A 185 15.01 -3.77 -10.78
N THR A 186 15.23 -2.96 -9.74
CA THR A 186 15.82 -3.44 -8.48
C THR A 186 15.10 -2.82 -7.30
N VAL A 187 14.65 -3.66 -6.38
CA VAL A 187 13.99 -3.26 -5.14
C VAL A 187 14.85 -3.72 -3.98
N ALA A 188 15.38 -2.79 -3.20
CA ALA A 188 16.11 -3.08 -1.97
C ALA A 188 15.31 -2.61 -0.75
N LYS A 189 15.24 -3.44 0.29
CA LYS A 189 14.47 -3.20 1.51
C LYS A 189 15.25 -3.64 2.74
N GLY A 190 15.15 -2.86 3.82
CA GLY A 190 15.86 -3.13 5.06
C GLY A 190 15.47 -2.16 6.17
N VAL A 191 16.17 -2.24 7.30
CA VAL A 191 15.95 -1.34 8.43
C VAL A 191 16.75 -0.06 8.22
N LEU A 192 16.11 1.10 8.39
CA LEU A 192 16.77 2.40 8.37
C LEU A 192 16.92 2.92 9.80
N ASP A 193 18.15 2.97 10.30
CA ASP A 193 18.49 3.60 11.56
C ASP A 193 18.96 5.05 11.32
N ARG A 194 18.33 5.99 12.04
CA ARG A 194 18.64 7.43 12.01
C ARG A 194 19.06 7.96 13.38
N SER A 195 19.46 7.08 14.30
CA SER A 195 20.00 7.44 15.61
C SER A 195 21.14 8.46 15.51
N ASP A 196 22.01 8.33 14.50
CA ASP A 196 22.95 9.38 14.08
C ASP A 196 22.52 9.98 12.71
N PRO A 197 21.99 11.22 12.68
CA PRO A 197 21.60 11.89 11.43
C PRO A 197 22.76 12.12 10.45
N LYS A 198 24.02 12.14 10.92
CA LYS A 198 25.21 12.30 10.08
C LYS A 198 25.69 10.99 9.48
N LYS A 199 25.33 9.86 10.09
CA LYS A 199 25.70 8.50 9.65
C LYS A 199 24.50 7.55 9.71
N PRO A 200 23.43 7.83 8.96
CA PRO A 200 22.28 6.95 8.90
C PRO A 200 22.72 5.57 8.38
N LEU A 201 22.37 4.52 9.11
CA LEU A 201 22.69 3.14 8.75
C LEU A 201 21.47 2.48 8.09
N PHE A 202 21.69 1.74 7.02
CA PHE A 202 20.66 0.95 6.37
C PHE A 202 21.09 -0.51 6.29
N GLY A 203 20.35 -1.38 6.93
CA GLY A 203 20.54 -2.82 6.87
C GLY A 203 20.16 -3.51 8.19
N PRO A 204 20.20 -4.85 8.24
CA PRO A 204 20.47 -5.74 7.12
C PRO A 204 19.43 -5.58 5.99
N CYS A 205 19.82 -5.91 4.76
CA CYS A 205 19.08 -5.54 3.55
C CYS A 205 18.82 -6.73 2.62
N LEU A 206 17.55 -6.87 2.25
CA LEU A 206 17.07 -7.70 1.15
C LEU A 206 17.15 -6.94 -0.16
N ILE A 207 17.62 -7.56 -1.24
CA ILE A 207 17.60 -6.99 -2.59
C ILE A 207 16.93 -7.98 -3.53
N PHE A 208 15.86 -7.54 -4.19
CA PHE A 208 15.28 -8.24 -5.33
C PHE A 208 15.67 -7.53 -6.63
N ASP A 209 16.46 -8.22 -7.44
CA ASP A 209 16.84 -7.80 -8.78
C ASP A 209 15.95 -8.49 -9.80
N LYS A 210 14.96 -7.75 -10.31
CA LYS A 210 13.98 -8.22 -11.29
C LYS A 210 14.63 -8.52 -12.63
N GLY A 211 15.68 -7.78 -13.00
CA GLY A 211 16.36 -7.95 -14.29
C GLY A 211 17.06 -9.31 -14.38
N ALA A 212 17.66 -9.75 -13.29
CA ALA A 212 18.36 -11.03 -13.19
C ALA A 212 17.56 -12.13 -12.47
N ALA A 213 16.28 -11.90 -12.16
CA ALA A 213 15.40 -12.84 -11.44
C ALA A 213 16.04 -13.44 -10.16
N ARG A 214 16.73 -12.61 -9.38
CA ARG A 214 17.52 -13.07 -8.23
C ARG A 214 17.25 -12.27 -6.97
N ILE A 215 17.48 -12.92 -5.83
CA ILE A 215 17.35 -12.33 -4.51
C ILE A 215 18.69 -12.39 -3.79
N LEU A 216 19.08 -11.29 -3.16
CA LEU A 216 20.36 -11.10 -2.49
C LEU A 216 20.14 -10.61 -1.06
N TRP A 217 21.08 -10.94 -0.19
CA TRP A 217 21.09 -10.49 1.19
C TRP A 217 22.42 -9.82 1.53
N LEU A 218 22.30 -8.69 2.24
CA LEU A 218 23.42 -7.97 2.85
C LEU A 218 23.21 -7.97 4.37
N GLU A 219 24.09 -8.67 5.07
CA GLU A 219 24.03 -8.84 6.53
C GLU A 219 24.42 -7.55 7.24
N LYS A 220 25.45 -6.87 6.74
CA LYS A 220 26.02 -5.70 7.42
C LYS A 220 25.26 -4.42 7.03
N PRO A 221 24.80 -3.63 8.01
CA PRO A 221 24.29 -2.29 7.74
C PRO A 221 25.35 -1.41 7.07
N MET A 222 24.91 -0.58 6.13
CA MET A 222 25.74 0.37 5.41
C MET A 222 25.37 1.81 5.79
N ASP A 223 26.38 2.64 6.01
CA ASP A 223 26.19 4.09 6.07
C ASP A 223 25.78 4.61 4.69
N ILE A 224 24.54 5.09 4.57
CA ILE A 224 23.97 5.57 3.30
C ILE A 224 24.42 6.99 2.91
N SER A 225 25.15 7.67 3.80
CA SER A 225 25.83 8.94 3.51
C SER A 225 27.20 8.73 2.87
N ASN A 226 27.80 7.55 3.09
CA ASN A 226 29.15 7.23 2.61
C ASN A 226 29.15 6.88 1.11
N LYS A 227 30.06 7.51 0.35
CA LYS A 227 30.20 7.33 -1.11
C LYS A 227 30.75 5.94 -1.48
N GLU A 228 31.70 5.40 -0.72
CA GLU A 228 32.27 4.07 -0.96
C GLU A 228 31.21 2.98 -0.76
N ASN A 229 30.38 3.10 0.28
CA ASN A 229 29.24 2.19 0.49
C ASN A 229 28.24 2.26 -0.67
N ARG A 230 28.04 3.45 -1.26
CA ARG A 230 27.19 3.59 -2.45
C ARG A 230 27.74 2.86 -3.66
N GLU A 231 29.04 2.99 -3.92
CA GLU A 231 29.68 2.26 -5.02
C GLU A 231 29.70 0.75 -4.76
N LEU A 232 29.98 0.33 -3.52
CA LEU A 232 29.88 -1.06 -3.08
C LEU A 232 28.48 -1.63 -3.37
N PHE A 233 27.43 -0.94 -2.94
CA PHE A 233 26.05 -1.37 -3.18
C PHE A 233 25.74 -1.49 -4.68
N LYS A 234 26.17 -0.53 -5.50
CA LYS A 234 26.00 -0.61 -6.96
C LYS A 234 26.72 -1.81 -7.54
N SER A 235 27.97 -2.06 -7.16
CA SER A 235 28.74 -3.23 -7.63
C SER A 235 28.05 -4.54 -7.27
N ILE A 236 27.45 -4.64 -6.08
CA ILE A 236 26.69 -5.84 -5.70
C ILE A 236 25.43 -5.98 -6.55
N VAL A 237 24.64 -4.92 -6.70
CA VAL A 237 23.41 -4.92 -7.52
C VAL A 237 23.71 -5.26 -8.98
N ASN A 238 24.82 -4.77 -9.53
CA ASN A 238 25.24 -5.06 -10.90
C ASN A 238 25.81 -6.49 -11.05
N GLY A 239 26.16 -7.17 -9.95
CA GLY A 239 26.81 -8.48 -9.97
C GLY A 239 28.34 -8.43 -10.11
N ASP A 240 28.95 -7.25 -10.05
CA ASP A 240 30.41 -7.06 -10.05
C ASP A 240 31.05 -7.54 -8.72
N ARG A 241 30.24 -7.64 -7.66
CA ARG A 241 30.65 -8.14 -6.35
C ARG A 241 29.58 -9.07 -5.77
N LEU A 242 30.03 -10.10 -5.05
CA LEU A 242 29.13 -11.04 -4.38
C LEU A 242 28.41 -10.37 -3.20
N ALA A 243 27.12 -10.68 -3.05
CA ALA A 243 26.36 -10.42 -1.84
C ALA A 243 26.77 -11.42 -0.74
N ASP A 244 26.37 -11.15 0.51
CA ASP A 244 26.69 -12.06 1.63
C ASP A 244 25.98 -13.41 1.44
N LYS A 245 24.72 -13.39 0.96
CA LYS A 245 23.93 -14.58 0.63
C LYS A 245 23.06 -14.34 -0.61
N THR A 246 22.66 -15.43 -1.27
CA THR A 246 21.86 -15.39 -2.51
C THR A 246 20.89 -16.57 -2.60
N GLY A 247 19.83 -16.40 -3.37
CA GLY A 247 18.89 -17.47 -3.71
C GLY A 247 18.06 -17.95 -2.53
N ALA A 248 17.82 -19.26 -2.44
CA ALA A 248 16.91 -19.85 -1.43
C ALA A 248 17.35 -19.57 0.01
N GLU A 249 18.66 -19.48 0.27
CA GLU A 249 19.22 -19.20 1.59
C GLU A 249 18.79 -17.82 2.12
N VAL A 250 18.47 -16.86 1.24
CA VAL A 250 17.92 -15.58 1.65
C VAL A 250 16.54 -15.75 2.31
N PHE A 251 15.70 -16.63 1.76
CA PHE A 251 14.39 -16.92 2.36
C PHE A 251 14.49 -17.73 3.65
N ASP A 252 15.55 -18.55 3.82
CA ASP A 252 15.86 -19.18 5.12
C ASP A 252 16.14 -18.13 6.19
N ILE A 253 16.99 -17.16 5.89
CA ILE A 253 17.34 -16.07 6.81
C ILE A 253 16.10 -15.25 7.17
N LEU A 254 15.32 -14.82 6.17
CA LEU A 254 14.11 -14.04 6.42
C LEU A 254 13.08 -14.81 7.25
N THR A 255 12.97 -16.13 7.04
CA THR A 255 12.10 -17.01 7.85
C THR A 255 12.56 -17.02 9.30
N ALA A 256 13.85 -17.25 9.55
CA ALA A 256 14.41 -17.25 10.89
C ALA A 256 14.20 -15.91 11.60
N MET A 257 14.42 -14.79 10.90
CA MET A 257 14.20 -13.45 11.46
C MET A 257 12.73 -13.20 11.84
N VAL A 258 11.77 -13.66 11.03
CA VAL A 258 10.34 -13.52 11.36
C VAL A 258 9.99 -14.39 12.56
N VAL A 259 10.44 -15.65 12.56
CA VAL A 259 10.20 -16.59 13.67
C VAL A 259 10.75 -16.03 14.99
N GLU A 260 11.97 -15.49 14.97
CA GLU A 260 12.59 -14.84 16.13
C GLU A 260 11.81 -13.59 16.55
N LYS A 261 11.53 -12.67 15.62
CA LYS A 261 10.84 -11.39 15.89
C LYS A 261 9.48 -11.60 16.56
N PHE A 262 8.76 -12.64 16.14
CA PHE A 262 7.41 -12.93 16.61
C PHE A 262 7.35 -14.06 17.66
N GLY A 263 8.49 -14.64 18.05
CA GLY A 263 8.56 -15.69 19.07
C GLY A 263 7.79 -16.96 18.70
N LEU A 264 7.77 -17.34 17.42
CA LEU A 264 6.92 -18.41 16.90
C LEU A 264 7.43 -19.83 17.22
N ASP A 265 8.63 -19.96 17.80
CA ASP A 265 9.22 -21.26 18.14
C ASP A 265 8.51 -22.00 19.28
N ASN A 266 7.79 -21.27 20.14
CA ASN A 266 7.11 -21.86 21.30
C ASN A 266 5.71 -22.40 20.97
N GLY A 267 5.30 -22.34 19.71
CA GLY A 267 3.92 -22.60 19.30
C GLY A 267 3.00 -21.45 19.70
N GLY A 268 2.19 -20.98 18.77
CA GLY A 268 1.29 -19.85 19.03
C GLY A 268 0.91 -19.14 17.75
N ARG A 269 -0.14 -18.32 17.87
CA ARG A 269 -0.66 -17.51 16.77
C ARG A 269 -0.55 -16.03 17.15
N VAL A 270 -0.03 -15.23 16.23
CA VAL A 270 0.21 -13.80 16.40
C VAL A 270 -0.74 -13.04 15.49
N ASP A 271 -1.35 -11.95 15.99
CA ASP A 271 -2.16 -11.05 15.17
C ASP A 271 -1.34 -9.82 14.75
N LEU A 272 -1.15 -9.65 13.44
CA LEU A 272 -0.44 -8.50 12.88
C LEU A 272 -1.17 -7.16 13.11
N LYS A 273 -2.51 -7.17 13.29
CA LYS A 273 -3.30 -5.94 13.51
C LYS A 273 -3.11 -5.33 14.89
N ASN A 274 -2.87 -6.15 15.91
CA ASN A 274 -2.87 -5.72 17.32
C ASN A 274 -1.54 -5.11 17.80
N ARG A 275 -0.66 -4.69 16.88
CA ARG A 275 0.52 -3.88 17.21
C ARG A 275 0.50 -2.58 16.44
N GLY A 276 -0.15 -1.59 17.06
CA GLY A 276 0.03 -0.18 16.74
C GLY A 276 1.29 0.38 17.40
N GLN A 277 1.98 1.22 16.63
CA GLN A 277 3.05 2.16 16.98
C GLN A 277 4.45 1.59 17.23
#